data_AF-A0AAN6S3G8-F1
#
_entry.id   AF-A0AAN6S3G8-F1
#
_cell.length_a   1.000
_cell.length_b   1.000
_cell.length_c   1.000
_cell.angle_alpha   90.00
_cell.angle_beta   90.00
_cell.angle_gamma   90.00
#
_symmetry.space_group_name_H-M   'P 1'
#
loop_
_entity.id
_entity.type
_entity.pdbx_description
1 polymer ?
#
loop_
_entity_poly.entity_id
_entity_poly.type
_entity_poly.pdbx_seq_one_letter_code
_entity_poly.pdbx_strand_id
1 'polypeptide(L)'
;MASSTPLHGPRAVSNQAQILVIIDKVVARTELSVIHRQTAKLLSYVCSPKLDIGAFADLPISVDVDHTGAGMLNIGTNSHWIHENATLSGGITCGRMYNDMETFISCDVTLPTSVLLRLQANSLGPYPVLLLLQTPMHETAMRTDTTFMIGDGDPHQNFFHQQVSQNMNCAAADRCSIETGKDTSFSIGWWASADALSWLSGGFSVEQTWEVTESWKCDGQRDQTVCVWCSNGYTSYRVRNEWKNVDCGDSYLGDPFIMYSPNTDNPGGGNYCVIGDQYCRSQGAGYWDYNTRAGGP
;
A
#
# COMPACT_ATOMS: atom_id res chain seq x y z
N MET A 1 28.94 -55.35 -5.24
CA MET A 1 28.95 -54.24 -4.27
C MET A 1 27.68 -53.42 -4.53
N ALA A 2 26.63 -53.65 -3.75
CA ALA A 2 25.40 -52.89 -3.84
C ALA A 2 25.56 -51.63 -2.98
N SER A 3 25.49 -50.45 -3.60
CA SER A 3 25.55 -49.15 -2.93
C SER A 3 24.22 -48.91 -2.21
N SER A 4 24.25 -48.87 -0.88
CA SER A 4 23.10 -48.54 -0.05
C SER A 4 22.87 -47.03 -0.10
N THR A 5 21.78 -46.62 -0.76
CA THR A 5 21.24 -45.25 -0.68
C THR A 5 20.72 -45.02 0.75
N PRO A 6 21.09 -43.94 1.44
CA PRO A 6 20.54 -43.68 2.77
C PRO A 6 19.09 -43.22 2.61
N LEU A 7 18.19 -43.96 3.27
CA LEU A 7 16.80 -43.55 3.50
C LEU A 7 16.80 -42.18 4.17
N HIS A 8 16.27 -41.16 3.48
CA HIS A 8 15.92 -39.89 4.09
C HIS A 8 14.90 -40.18 5.19
N GLY A 9 15.32 -40.05 6.46
CA GLY A 9 14.41 -40.06 7.58
C GLY A 9 13.38 -38.93 7.46
N PRO A 10 12.22 -39.04 8.14
CA PRO A 10 11.24 -37.97 8.16
C PRO A 10 11.93 -36.66 8.57
N ARG A 11 11.82 -35.65 7.71
CA ARG A 11 12.40 -34.32 7.91
C ARG A 11 11.93 -33.81 9.27
N ALA A 12 12.85 -33.61 10.21
CA ALA A 12 12.53 -33.09 11.54
C ALA A 12 11.73 -31.79 11.38
N VAL A 13 10.51 -31.77 11.91
CA VAL A 13 9.66 -30.59 11.86
C VAL A 13 10.31 -29.54 12.75
N SER A 14 10.78 -28.46 12.15
CA SER A 14 11.35 -27.35 12.91
C SER A 14 10.29 -26.80 13.86
N ASN A 15 10.68 -26.55 15.11
CA ASN A 15 9.80 -25.99 16.13
C ASN A 15 10.04 -24.50 16.37
N GLN A 16 10.83 -23.87 15.49
CA GLN A 16 11.04 -22.44 15.52
C GLN A 16 9.82 -21.71 14.97
N ALA A 17 9.28 -20.81 15.77
CA ALA A 17 8.18 -19.93 15.40
C ALA A 17 8.54 -18.48 15.68
N GLN A 18 7.88 -17.59 15.00
CA GLN A 18 7.88 -16.16 15.26
C GLN A 18 6.50 -15.80 15.82
N ILE A 19 6.48 -15.16 16.98
CA ILE A 19 5.27 -14.54 17.52
C ILE A 19 5.31 -13.09 17.07
N LEU A 20 4.25 -12.67 16.39
CA LEU A 20 4.07 -11.31 15.91
C LEU A 20 2.92 -10.66 16.65
N VAL A 21 3.15 -9.47 17.22
CA VAL A 21 2.11 -8.67 17.86
C VAL A 21 2.06 -7.31 17.19
N ILE A 22 0.84 -6.90 16.84
CA ILE A 22 0.55 -5.56 16.34
C ILE A 22 -0.45 -4.91 17.29
N ILE A 23 -0.14 -3.71 17.75
CA ILE A 23 -1.04 -2.89 18.58
C ILE A 23 -1.36 -1.64 17.80
N ASP A 24 -2.63 -1.47 17.46
CA ASP A 24 -3.18 -0.25 16.91
C ASP A 24 -3.63 0.65 18.07
N LYS A 25 -2.98 1.81 18.19
CA LYS A 25 -3.22 2.78 19.28
C LYS A 25 -4.42 3.68 19.00
N VAL A 26 -4.83 3.80 17.74
CA VAL A 26 -5.95 4.64 17.32
C VAL A 26 -7.26 3.98 17.69
N VAL A 27 -7.39 2.68 17.42
CA VAL A 27 -8.60 1.90 17.73
C VAL A 27 -8.46 1.00 18.97
N ALA A 28 -7.33 1.08 19.68
CA ALA A 28 -7.02 0.28 20.86
C ALA A 28 -7.19 -1.23 20.62
N ARG A 29 -6.67 -1.73 19.50
CA ARG A 29 -6.73 -3.14 19.09
C ARG A 29 -5.37 -3.81 19.21
N THR A 30 -5.37 -5.09 19.58
CA THR A 30 -4.17 -5.92 19.59
C THR A 30 -4.39 -7.17 18.76
N GLU A 31 -3.40 -7.50 17.94
CA GLU A 31 -3.37 -8.70 17.11
C GLU A 31 -2.18 -9.54 17.49
N LEU A 32 -2.36 -10.85 17.55
CA LEU A 32 -1.32 -11.81 17.90
C LEU A 32 -1.33 -12.95 16.88
N SER A 33 -0.20 -13.13 16.20
CA SER A 33 0.02 -14.20 15.22
C SER A 33 1.16 -15.09 15.66
N VAL A 34 1.06 -16.38 15.35
CA VAL A 34 2.16 -17.35 15.50
C VAL A 34 2.48 -17.92 14.13
N ILE A 35 3.71 -17.73 13.67
CA ILE A 35 4.14 -18.06 12.30
C ILE A 35 5.31 -19.03 12.39
N HIS A 36 5.30 -20.10 11.59
CA HIS A 36 6.44 -21.00 11.49
C HIS A 36 7.61 -20.31 10.79
N ARG A 37 8.78 -20.25 11.43
CA ARG A 37 9.89 -19.39 11.01
C ARG A 37 10.46 -19.74 9.64
N GLN A 38 10.56 -21.03 9.31
CA GLN A 38 11.23 -21.47 8.08
C GLN A 38 10.31 -21.46 6.85
N THR A 39 9.00 -21.61 7.06
CA THR A 39 8.04 -21.75 5.96
C THR A 39 7.11 -20.54 5.83
N ALA A 40 7.23 -19.56 6.74
CA ALA A 40 6.29 -18.45 6.89
C ALA A 40 4.82 -18.89 7.02
N LYS A 41 4.56 -20.14 7.44
CA LYS A 41 3.20 -20.68 7.55
C LYS A 41 2.54 -20.14 8.81
N LEU A 42 1.38 -19.51 8.69
CA LEU A 42 0.56 -19.13 9.83
C LEU A 42 0.11 -20.39 10.59
N LEU A 43 0.43 -20.45 11.88
CA LEU A 43 0.08 -21.55 12.77
C LEU A 43 -1.18 -21.26 13.57
N SER A 44 -1.33 -20.02 14.06
CA SER A 44 -2.52 -19.55 14.75
C SER A 44 -2.54 -18.03 14.83
N TYR A 45 -3.71 -17.48 15.13
CA TYR A 45 -4.01 -16.07 15.05
C TYR A 45 -5.18 -15.70 15.98
N VAL A 46 -5.14 -14.49 16.56
CA VAL A 46 -6.26 -13.91 17.31
C VAL A 46 -6.20 -12.38 17.36
N CYS A 47 -7.38 -11.77 17.40
CA CYS A 47 -7.62 -10.32 17.59
C CYS A 47 -7.72 -9.94 19.06
N SER A 48 -6.74 -10.36 19.84
CA SER A 48 -6.71 -10.20 21.29
C SER A 48 -5.25 -10.17 21.75
N PRO A 49 -4.93 -9.50 22.87
CA PRO A 49 -3.63 -9.64 23.50
C PRO A 49 -3.37 -11.06 24.05
N LYS A 50 -4.33 -11.99 23.94
CA LYS A 50 -4.22 -13.37 24.40
C LYS A 50 -4.76 -14.36 23.38
N LEU A 51 -3.93 -15.35 23.05
CA LEU A 51 -4.23 -16.53 22.25
C LEU A 51 -4.29 -17.77 23.15
N ASP A 52 -5.49 -18.26 23.40
CA ASP A 52 -5.77 -19.43 24.26
C ASP A 52 -6.77 -20.40 23.61
N ILE A 53 -6.75 -20.48 22.29
CA ILE A 53 -7.64 -21.32 21.48
C ILE A 53 -6.87 -22.39 20.70
N GLY A 54 -7.59 -23.42 20.24
CA GLY A 54 -7.05 -24.45 19.36
C GLY A 54 -5.82 -25.17 19.94
N ALA A 55 -4.75 -25.25 19.16
CA ALA A 55 -3.50 -25.89 19.59
C ALA A 55 -2.79 -25.17 20.76
N PHE A 56 -3.19 -23.92 21.05
CA PHE A 56 -2.64 -23.08 22.11
C PHE A 56 -3.51 -23.01 23.36
N ALA A 57 -4.63 -23.75 23.43
CA ALA A 57 -5.49 -23.78 24.61
C ALA A 57 -4.75 -24.18 25.91
N ASP A 58 -3.83 -25.15 25.81
CA ASP A 58 -3.02 -25.64 26.95
C ASP A 58 -1.66 -24.94 27.06
N LEU A 59 -1.32 -24.06 26.11
CA LEU A 59 -0.11 -23.24 26.15
C LEU A 59 -0.47 -21.83 25.65
N PRO A 60 -1.24 -21.07 26.46
CA PRO A 60 -1.73 -19.76 26.05
C PRO A 60 -0.55 -18.82 25.81
N ILE A 61 -0.64 -18.00 24.77
CA ILE A 61 0.31 -16.93 24.53
C ILE A 61 -0.40 -15.62 24.84
N SER A 62 0.22 -14.75 25.64
CA SER A 62 -0.33 -13.40 25.87
C SER A 62 0.74 -12.34 25.92
N VAL A 63 0.36 -11.11 25.63
CA VAL A 63 1.24 -9.94 25.64
C VAL A 63 0.69 -8.91 26.63
N ASP A 64 1.56 -8.41 27.49
CA ASP A 64 1.27 -7.36 28.46
C ASP A 64 2.35 -6.28 28.34
N VAL A 65 2.03 -5.22 27.61
CA VAL A 65 2.99 -4.21 27.18
C VAL A 65 2.41 -2.80 27.25
N ASP A 66 3.29 -1.83 27.41
CA ASP A 66 2.94 -0.42 27.28
C ASP A 66 2.76 0.01 25.81
N HIS A 67 2.40 1.29 25.63
CA HIS A 67 2.23 1.92 24.33
C HIS A 67 3.50 1.96 23.46
N THR A 68 4.68 1.58 23.97
CA THR A 68 5.91 1.48 23.18
C THR A 68 6.28 0.02 22.87
N GLY A 69 5.47 -0.93 23.36
CA GLY A 69 5.73 -2.37 23.25
C GLY A 69 6.74 -2.87 24.27
N ALA A 70 7.09 -2.08 25.29
CA ALA A 70 7.92 -2.54 26.39
C ALA A 70 7.05 -3.27 27.42
N GLY A 71 7.50 -4.44 27.86
CA GLY A 71 6.75 -5.29 28.79
C GLY A 71 7.07 -6.76 28.60
N MET A 72 6.05 -7.59 28.75
CA MET A 72 6.17 -9.04 28.86
C MET A 72 5.41 -9.78 27.76
N LEU A 73 6.06 -10.80 27.19
CA LEU A 73 5.44 -11.87 26.44
C LEU A 73 5.33 -13.10 27.35
N ASN A 74 4.13 -13.64 27.52
CA ASN A 74 3.89 -14.85 28.29
C ASN A 74 3.59 -16.02 27.36
N ILE A 75 4.24 -17.16 27.58
CA ILE A 75 4.03 -18.42 26.86
C ILE A 75 3.77 -19.51 27.89
N GLY A 76 2.51 -19.91 28.02
CA GLY A 76 2.04 -20.74 29.12
C GLY A 76 2.28 -20.04 30.46
N THR A 77 3.07 -20.66 31.32
CA THR A 77 3.45 -20.13 32.64
C THR A 77 4.75 -19.33 32.63
N ASN A 78 5.45 -19.27 31.50
CA ASN A 78 6.74 -18.59 31.40
C ASN A 78 6.54 -17.17 30.90
N SER A 79 7.21 -16.22 31.54
CA SER A 79 7.16 -14.81 31.18
C SER A 79 8.53 -14.37 30.67
N HIS A 80 8.54 -13.67 29.53
CA HIS A 80 9.73 -13.23 28.82
C HIS A 80 9.68 -11.72 28.63
N TRP A 81 10.76 -11.02 28.99
CA TRP A 81 10.88 -9.61 28.68
C TRP A 81 10.99 -9.40 27.17
N ILE A 82 10.34 -8.35 26.65
CA ILE A 82 10.50 -7.96 25.26
C ILE A 82 11.80 -7.18 25.13
N HIS A 83 12.87 -7.88 24.75
CA HIS A 83 14.19 -7.30 24.55
C HIS A 83 15.01 -8.09 23.50
N GLU A 84 15.89 -7.38 22.80
CA GLU A 84 16.72 -7.94 21.71
C GLU A 84 17.81 -8.88 22.24
N ASN A 85 18.30 -8.62 23.45
CA ASN A 85 19.22 -9.50 24.16
C ASN A 85 18.50 -10.72 24.75
N ALA A 86 18.77 -11.90 24.19
CA ALA A 86 18.12 -13.15 24.60
C ALA A 86 18.34 -13.53 26.07
N THR A 87 19.44 -13.12 26.69
CA THR A 87 19.69 -13.38 28.12
C THR A 87 18.72 -12.61 29.01
N LEU A 88 18.35 -11.39 28.63
CA LEU A 88 17.37 -10.58 29.38
C LEU A 88 15.94 -11.08 29.17
N SER A 89 15.66 -11.62 27.99
CA SER A 89 14.36 -12.14 27.58
C SER A 89 14.12 -13.60 27.99
N GLY A 90 15.01 -14.20 28.80
CA GLY A 90 14.83 -15.57 29.29
C GLY A 90 14.99 -16.65 28.21
N GLY A 91 15.86 -16.42 27.22
CA GLY A 91 16.23 -17.40 26.18
C GLY A 91 15.54 -17.22 24.83
N ILE A 92 14.70 -16.20 24.66
CA ILE A 92 14.08 -15.83 23.38
C ILE A 92 14.61 -14.48 22.89
N THR A 93 14.52 -14.18 21.60
CA THR A 93 14.94 -12.87 21.07
C THR A 93 13.70 -12.10 20.64
N CYS A 94 13.51 -10.88 21.15
CA CYS A 94 12.38 -10.04 20.79
C CYS A 94 12.84 -8.66 20.29
N GLY A 95 12.25 -8.18 19.20
CA GLY A 95 12.37 -6.81 18.73
C GLY A 95 11.06 -6.05 18.89
N ARG A 96 11.15 -4.73 19.01
CA ARG A 96 9.99 -3.84 18.97
C ARG A 96 10.26 -2.61 18.13
N MET A 97 9.22 -2.10 17.46
CA MET A 97 9.20 -0.84 16.75
C MET A 97 7.89 -0.13 17.07
N TYR A 98 7.89 1.20 17.17
CA TYR A 98 6.67 1.94 17.48
C TYR A 98 6.71 3.34 16.86
N ASN A 99 5.52 3.88 16.59
CA ASN A 99 5.27 5.28 16.25
C ASN A 99 3.99 5.75 16.98
N ASP A 100 3.43 6.91 16.65
CA ASP A 100 2.24 7.42 17.35
C ASP A 100 0.95 6.62 17.07
N MET A 101 0.91 5.87 15.96
CA MET A 101 -0.27 5.11 15.54
C MET A 101 -0.21 3.64 15.97
N GLU A 102 0.98 3.04 15.95
CA GLU A 102 1.14 1.59 16.07
C GLU A 102 2.35 1.17 16.91
N THR A 103 2.31 -0.08 17.35
CA THR A 103 3.44 -0.78 17.96
C THR A 103 3.53 -2.19 17.41
N PHE A 104 4.72 -2.58 17.01
CA PHE A 104 5.04 -3.86 16.41
C PHE A 104 6.05 -4.59 17.29
N ILE A 105 5.75 -5.82 17.67
CA ILE A 105 6.64 -6.69 18.45
C ILE A 105 6.82 -7.99 17.68
N SER A 106 8.07 -8.45 17.59
CA SER A 106 8.41 -9.71 16.94
C SER A 106 9.34 -10.50 17.83
N CYS A 107 8.95 -11.72 18.19
CA CYS A 107 9.71 -12.61 19.06
C CYS A 107 10.00 -13.95 18.39
N ASP A 108 11.28 -14.31 18.30
CA ASP A 108 11.72 -15.63 17.88
C ASP A 108 11.65 -16.61 19.05
N VAL A 109 10.82 -17.65 18.92
CA VAL A 109 10.55 -18.62 19.98
C VAL A 109 10.68 -20.05 19.49
N THR A 110 10.82 -20.97 20.43
CA THR A 110 10.80 -22.41 20.18
C THR A 110 9.54 -23.00 20.81
N LEU A 111 8.64 -23.51 19.99
CA LEU A 111 7.39 -24.10 20.48
C LEU A 111 7.62 -25.53 21.01
N PRO A 112 6.90 -25.96 22.05
CA PRO A 112 6.91 -27.35 22.48
C PRO A 112 6.37 -28.29 21.40
N THR A 113 6.94 -29.49 21.30
CA THR A 113 6.51 -30.52 20.33
C THR A 113 5.03 -30.88 20.47
N SER A 114 4.47 -30.78 21.69
CA SER A 114 3.04 -31.02 21.95
C SER A 114 2.14 -30.06 21.15
N VAL A 115 2.53 -28.80 20.98
CA VAL A 115 1.78 -27.82 20.17
C VAL A 115 1.86 -28.19 18.69
N LEU A 116 3.05 -28.56 18.20
CA LEU A 116 3.24 -28.98 16.81
C LEU A 116 2.41 -30.22 16.45
N LEU A 117 2.39 -31.23 17.34
CA LEU A 117 1.59 -32.44 17.15
C LEU A 117 0.10 -32.12 17.05
N ARG A 118 -0.40 -31.16 17.84
CA ARG A 118 -1.80 -30.72 17.78
C ARG A 118 -2.11 -29.95 16.50
N LEU A 119 -1.19 -29.07 16.07
CA LEU A 119 -1.30 -28.37 14.79
C LEU A 119 -1.33 -29.35 13.60
N GLN A 120 -0.63 -30.48 13.71
CA GLN A 120 -0.67 -31.57 12.72
C GLN A 120 -1.93 -32.43 12.82
N ALA A 121 -2.39 -32.78 14.04
CA ALA A 121 -3.58 -33.60 14.25
C ALA A 121 -4.85 -32.91 13.76
N ASN A 122 -4.94 -31.58 13.89
CA ASN A 122 -6.04 -30.78 13.34
C ASN A 122 -6.10 -30.78 11.80
N SER A 123 -5.05 -31.26 11.12
CA SER A 123 -5.05 -31.47 9.65
C SER A 123 -5.56 -32.86 9.22
N LEU A 124 -5.81 -33.78 10.17
CA LEU A 124 -6.12 -35.20 9.91
C LEU A 124 -7.36 -35.74 10.66
N GLY A 125 -8.23 -34.88 11.18
CA GLY A 125 -9.45 -35.28 11.92
C GLY A 125 -10.63 -35.72 11.00
N PRO A 126 -11.49 -36.68 11.43
CA PRO A 126 -12.54 -37.26 10.60
C PRO A 126 -13.85 -36.45 10.72
N TYR A 127 -14.11 -35.55 9.78
CA TYR A 127 -15.46 -35.03 9.53
C TYR A 127 -15.85 -35.26 8.08
N PRO A 128 -17.12 -35.69 7.81
CA PRO A 128 -17.54 -36.08 6.48
C PRO A 128 -17.61 -34.86 5.57
N VAL A 129 -17.18 -35.09 4.33
CA VAL A 129 -17.25 -34.20 3.18
C VAL A 129 -18.67 -33.61 3.06
N LEU A 130 -18.82 -32.33 3.39
CA LEU A 130 -19.83 -31.50 2.75
C LEU A 130 -19.10 -30.50 1.84
N LEU A 131 -19.21 -30.81 0.56
CA LEU A 131 -18.65 -30.09 -0.57
C LEU A 131 -19.19 -28.65 -0.59
N LEU A 132 -18.41 -27.69 -0.12
CA LEU A 132 -18.48 -26.32 -0.60
C LEU A 132 -17.09 -25.97 -1.09
N LEU A 133 -16.98 -25.90 -2.42
CA LEU A 133 -15.97 -25.24 -3.23
C LEU A 133 -14.63 -25.00 -2.53
N GLN A 134 -13.62 -25.73 -2.99
CA GLN A 134 -12.21 -25.42 -2.77
C GLN A 134 -11.96 -23.93 -3.05
N THR A 135 -12.02 -23.08 -2.03
CA THR A 135 -11.26 -21.85 -2.03
C THR A 135 -9.81 -22.30 -1.86
N PRO A 136 -8.88 -21.86 -2.73
CA PRO A 136 -7.47 -22.15 -2.54
C PRO A 136 -7.11 -21.70 -1.12
N MET A 137 -6.40 -22.58 -0.40
CA MET A 137 -5.99 -22.35 0.98
C MET A 137 -5.39 -20.95 1.09
N HIS A 138 -6.10 -20.10 1.82
CA HIS A 138 -5.92 -18.65 1.86
C HIS A 138 -4.44 -18.32 2.15
N GLU A 139 -3.88 -17.52 1.27
CA GLU A 139 -2.59 -16.89 1.38
C GLU A 139 -2.57 -16.04 2.66
N THR A 140 -1.73 -16.39 3.64
CA THR A 140 -1.19 -15.52 4.70
C THR A 140 -2.17 -14.87 5.72
N ALA A 141 -1.66 -14.54 6.92
CA ALA A 141 -2.11 -13.32 7.59
C ALA A 141 -1.66 -12.15 6.70
N MET A 142 -2.39 -11.90 5.63
CA MET A 142 -2.00 -10.97 4.57
C MET A 142 -2.30 -9.56 5.06
N ARG A 143 -1.35 -8.95 5.77
CA ARG A 143 -1.32 -7.49 5.91
C ARG A 143 -1.28 -6.91 4.50
N THR A 144 -2.39 -6.35 4.06
CA THR A 144 -2.47 -5.67 2.77
C THR A 144 -2.56 -4.19 3.02
N ASP A 145 -1.45 -3.50 2.78
CA ASP A 145 -1.34 -2.05 2.83
C ASP A 145 -1.89 -1.49 1.51
N THR A 146 -3.00 -0.75 1.56
CA THR A 146 -3.61 -0.15 0.38
C THR A 146 -4.16 1.23 0.68
N THR A 147 -4.29 2.06 -0.35
CA THR A 147 -5.13 3.25 -0.29
C THR A 147 -6.59 2.85 -0.58
N PHE A 148 -7.56 3.48 0.08
CA PHE A 148 -8.99 3.28 -0.15
C PHE A 148 -9.75 4.63 -0.16
N MET A 149 -10.95 4.62 -0.75
CA MET A 149 -11.82 5.80 -0.82
C MET A 149 -12.58 6.04 0.48
N ILE A 150 -12.63 7.30 0.93
CA ILE A 150 -13.47 7.68 2.06
C ILE A 150 -14.83 8.15 1.55
N GLY A 151 -15.90 7.44 1.91
CA GLY A 151 -17.26 7.81 1.49
C GLY A 151 -17.42 7.73 -0.03
N ASP A 152 -17.94 8.80 -0.63
CA ASP A 152 -18.00 9.00 -2.09
C ASP A 152 -16.76 9.70 -2.64
N GLY A 153 -15.76 9.98 -1.79
CA GLY A 153 -14.54 10.68 -2.16
C GLY A 153 -14.68 12.19 -2.32
N ASP A 154 -15.87 12.80 -2.14
CA ASP A 154 -16.10 14.24 -2.32
C ASP A 154 -15.39 14.79 -3.59
N PRO A 155 -15.73 14.26 -4.78
CA PRO A 155 -14.93 14.48 -5.97
C PRO A 155 -15.03 15.93 -6.44
N HIS A 156 -13.93 16.48 -6.96
CA HIS A 156 -13.89 17.80 -7.57
C HIS A 156 -13.09 17.76 -8.87
N GLN A 157 -13.59 18.47 -9.89
CA GLN A 157 -12.81 18.70 -11.11
C GLN A 157 -11.75 19.75 -10.85
N ASN A 158 -10.58 19.60 -11.45
CA ASN A 158 -9.46 20.55 -11.46
C ASN A 158 -8.76 20.50 -12.82
N PHE A 159 -8.05 21.56 -13.20
CA PHE A 159 -7.23 21.55 -14.41
C PHE A 159 -5.77 21.82 -14.10
N PHE A 160 -4.87 21.00 -14.66
CA PHE A 160 -3.45 21.28 -14.67
C PHE A 160 -3.06 21.78 -16.06
N HIS A 161 -2.63 23.03 -16.14
CA HIS A 161 -2.13 23.62 -17.37
C HIS A 161 -0.63 23.41 -17.48
N GLN A 162 -0.15 22.84 -18.57
CA GLN A 162 1.27 22.60 -18.79
C GLN A 162 1.70 23.04 -20.19
N GLN A 163 2.84 23.72 -20.29
CA GLN A 163 3.46 24.02 -21.58
C GLN A 163 4.11 22.76 -22.17
N VAL A 164 3.64 22.34 -23.33
CA VAL A 164 4.09 21.10 -23.99
C VAL A 164 5.10 21.37 -25.12
N SER A 165 5.26 22.63 -25.56
CA SER A 165 6.25 23.00 -26.57
C SER A 165 7.40 23.84 -26.00
N GLN A 166 8.49 23.96 -26.76
CA GLN A 166 9.44 25.07 -26.57
C GLN A 166 8.80 26.40 -26.99
N ASN A 167 9.52 27.51 -26.77
CA ASN A 167 9.09 28.82 -27.24
C ASN A 167 9.60 29.06 -28.66
N MET A 168 8.72 29.51 -29.55
CA MET A 168 9.09 29.93 -30.89
C MET A 168 8.96 31.44 -31.03
N ASN A 169 10.08 32.14 -31.21
CA ASN A 169 10.09 33.55 -31.57
C ASN A 169 10.14 33.68 -33.10
N CYS A 170 9.15 34.35 -33.71
CA CYS A 170 9.10 34.52 -35.16
C CYS A 170 10.14 35.50 -35.70
N ALA A 171 10.71 36.37 -34.86
CA ALA A 171 11.68 37.40 -35.21
C ALA A 171 11.26 38.15 -36.49
N ALA A 172 12.17 38.25 -37.47
CA ALA A 172 11.91 38.95 -38.73
C ALA A 172 10.99 38.20 -39.72
N ALA A 173 10.58 36.96 -39.44
CA ALA A 173 9.68 36.22 -40.32
C ALA A 173 8.25 36.76 -40.22
N ASP A 174 7.55 36.92 -41.35
CA ASP A 174 6.17 37.41 -41.36
C ASP A 174 5.21 36.47 -40.61
N ARG A 175 5.48 35.17 -40.68
CA ARG A 175 4.80 34.11 -39.92
C ARG A 175 5.79 33.01 -39.54
N CYS A 176 5.59 32.44 -38.37
CA CYS A 176 6.25 31.22 -37.93
C CYS A 176 5.23 30.26 -37.30
N SER A 177 5.56 28.98 -37.22
CA SER A 177 4.70 27.97 -36.61
C SER A 177 5.50 27.09 -35.67
N ILE A 178 4.85 26.67 -34.59
CA ILE A 178 5.33 25.60 -33.72
C ILE A 178 4.32 24.47 -33.70
N GLU A 179 4.83 23.24 -33.77
CA GLU A 179 4.03 22.02 -33.74
C GLU A 179 4.54 21.13 -32.60
N THR A 180 3.64 20.57 -31.79
CA THR A 180 4.00 19.49 -30.88
C THR A 180 4.16 18.20 -31.69
N GLY A 181 5.33 17.57 -31.61
CA GLY A 181 5.60 16.32 -32.33
C GLY A 181 4.90 15.13 -31.66
N LYS A 182 4.52 14.13 -32.46
CA LYS A 182 4.01 12.83 -31.96
C LYS A 182 5.02 12.10 -31.06
N ASP A 183 6.31 12.43 -31.18
CA ASP A 183 7.40 11.84 -30.40
C ASP A 183 7.66 12.58 -29.08
N THR A 184 6.93 13.68 -28.80
CA THR A 184 7.02 14.41 -27.52
C THR A 184 5.85 14.04 -26.63
N SER A 185 5.87 12.84 -26.04
CA SER A 185 4.87 12.45 -25.05
C SER A 185 5.20 13.12 -23.70
N PHE A 186 4.23 13.86 -23.17
CA PHE A 186 4.24 14.27 -21.77
C PHE A 186 3.42 13.23 -21.01
N SER A 187 4.11 12.45 -20.17
CA SER A 187 3.43 11.57 -19.23
C SER A 187 2.91 12.42 -18.09
N ILE A 188 1.59 12.46 -17.97
CA ILE A 188 0.89 13.19 -16.92
C ILE A 188 0.36 12.14 -15.96
N GLY A 189 0.98 12.08 -14.79
CA GLY A 189 0.66 11.11 -13.76
C GLY A 189 -0.35 11.63 -12.74
N TRP A 190 -0.98 10.69 -12.06
CA TRP A 190 -1.62 10.95 -10.78
C TRP A 190 -0.61 11.49 -9.75
N TRP A 191 -1.11 12.19 -8.74
CA TRP A 191 -0.34 12.54 -7.56
C TRP A 191 -1.25 12.63 -6.33
N ALA A 192 -0.66 12.72 -5.14
CA ALA A 192 -1.39 12.83 -3.89
C ALA A 192 -0.78 13.89 -2.98
N SER A 193 -1.62 14.52 -2.15
CA SER A 193 -1.17 15.51 -1.17
C SER A 193 -0.41 14.91 0.02
N ALA A 194 -0.26 13.59 0.06
CA ALA A 194 0.51 12.81 1.03
C ALA A 194 1.02 11.51 0.35
N ASP A 195 1.83 10.72 1.06
CA ASP A 195 2.34 9.44 0.56
C ASP A 195 1.21 8.41 0.44
N ALA A 196 0.76 8.18 -0.78
CA ALA A 196 -0.21 7.12 -1.07
C ALA A 196 0.50 5.77 -1.22
N LEU A 197 -0.07 4.72 -0.62
CA LEU A 197 0.44 3.35 -0.75
C LEU A 197 0.14 2.76 -2.13
N SER A 198 -1.02 3.10 -2.70
CA SER A 198 -1.43 2.67 -4.03
C SER A 198 -2.30 3.71 -4.72
N TRP A 199 -2.28 3.71 -6.05
CA TRP A 199 -3.28 4.42 -6.83
C TRP A 199 -4.57 3.61 -6.91
N LEU A 200 -5.71 4.28 -6.90
CA LEU A 200 -7.03 3.69 -7.19
C LEU A 200 -7.83 4.67 -8.04
N SER A 201 -8.74 4.19 -8.89
CA SER A 201 -9.62 5.10 -9.65
C SER A 201 -10.76 5.66 -8.79
N GLY A 202 -11.08 4.99 -7.68
CA GLY A 202 -12.24 5.34 -6.87
C GLY A 202 -13.59 5.05 -7.52
N GLY A 203 -13.61 4.38 -8.67
CA GLY A 203 -14.81 4.23 -9.49
C GLY A 203 -15.10 5.44 -10.38
N PHE A 204 -14.21 6.44 -10.42
CA PHE A 204 -14.30 7.55 -11.38
C PHE A 204 -13.67 7.18 -12.73
N SER A 205 -14.04 7.91 -13.78
CA SER A 205 -13.46 7.79 -15.12
C SER A 205 -12.10 8.51 -15.18
N VAL A 206 -11.11 7.94 -14.50
CA VAL A 206 -9.76 8.49 -14.34
C VAL A 206 -8.68 7.44 -14.60
N GLU A 207 -7.48 7.91 -14.91
CA GLU A 207 -6.32 7.08 -15.23
C GLU A 207 -5.16 7.32 -14.26
N GLN A 208 -4.26 6.34 -14.14
CA GLN A 208 -3.04 6.51 -13.35
C GLN A 208 -2.04 7.41 -14.08
N THR A 209 -1.92 7.24 -15.39
CA THR A 209 -1.06 8.05 -16.25
C THR A 209 -1.75 8.19 -17.59
N TRP A 210 -1.71 9.39 -18.17
CA TRP A 210 -2.18 9.62 -19.52
C TRP A 210 -1.08 10.28 -20.36
N GLU A 211 -1.11 10.06 -21.66
CA GLU A 211 -0.14 10.61 -22.60
C GLU A 211 -0.80 11.59 -23.56
N VAL A 212 -0.25 12.81 -23.64
CA VAL A 212 -0.60 13.77 -24.68
C VAL A 212 -0.02 13.25 -26.01
N THR A 213 -0.84 12.64 -26.85
CA THR A 213 -0.42 12.05 -28.14
C THR A 213 -0.84 12.86 -29.37
N GLU A 214 -1.61 13.94 -29.16
CA GLU A 214 -2.12 14.76 -30.26
C GLU A 214 -1.13 15.87 -30.63
N SER A 215 -0.78 15.93 -31.92
CA SER A 215 0.01 17.02 -32.49
C SER A 215 -0.85 18.26 -32.68
N TRP A 216 -0.45 19.37 -32.10
CA TRP A 216 -1.13 20.65 -32.20
C TRP A 216 -0.20 21.72 -32.79
N LYS A 217 -0.75 22.57 -33.65
CA LYS A 217 -0.02 23.63 -34.35
C LYS A 217 -0.48 25.00 -33.86
N CYS A 218 0.48 25.86 -33.56
CA CYS A 218 0.24 27.26 -33.27
C CYS A 218 1.06 28.15 -34.20
N ASP A 219 0.40 29.16 -34.77
CA ASP A 219 1.03 30.14 -35.66
C ASP A 219 1.25 31.46 -34.91
N GLY A 220 2.41 32.07 -35.12
CA GLY A 220 2.75 33.41 -34.68
C GLY A 220 2.99 34.36 -35.86
N GLN A 221 2.90 35.65 -35.58
CA GLN A 221 3.27 36.72 -36.52
C GLN A 221 4.67 37.26 -36.20
N ARG A 222 5.21 38.09 -37.10
CA ARG A 222 6.47 38.81 -36.92
C ARG A 222 6.63 39.38 -35.50
N ASP A 223 7.81 39.18 -34.93
CA ASP A 223 8.22 39.58 -33.58
C ASP A 223 7.38 39.00 -32.41
N GLN A 224 6.46 38.06 -32.65
CA GLN A 224 5.74 37.35 -31.59
C GLN A 224 6.50 36.11 -31.12
N THR A 225 6.30 35.78 -29.84
CA THR A 225 6.66 34.47 -29.28
C THR A 225 5.40 33.64 -29.13
N VAL A 226 5.41 32.40 -29.62
CA VAL A 226 4.30 31.46 -29.56
C VAL A 226 4.72 30.15 -28.91
N CYS A 227 3.82 29.55 -28.14
CA CYS A 227 3.99 28.25 -27.49
C CYS A 227 2.64 27.52 -27.38
N VAL A 228 2.70 26.20 -27.22
CA VAL A 228 1.55 25.31 -27.05
C VAL A 228 1.44 24.91 -25.59
N TRP A 229 0.26 25.10 -25.02
CA TRP A 229 -0.11 24.63 -23.69
C TRP A 229 -1.19 23.57 -23.80
N CYS A 230 -1.21 22.64 -22.85
CA CYS A 230 -2.24 21.64 -22.69
C CYS A 230 -2.96 21.86 -21.36
N SER A 231 -4.30 21.88 -21.40
CA SER A 231 -5.15 21.82 -20.21
C SER A 231 -5.51 20.36 -19.94
N ASN A 232 -5.15 19.88 -18.75
CA ASN A 232 -5.36 18.49 -18.34
C ASN A 232 -6.41 18.46 -17.24
N GLY A 233 -7.56 17.85 -17.51
CA GLY A 233 -8.62 17.61 -16.56
C GLY A 233 -8.19 16.54 -15.55
N TYR A 234 -8.42 16.85 -14.28
CA TYR A 234 -8.16 15.98 -13.14
C TYR A 234 -9.41 15.89 -12.28
N THR A 235 -9.64 14.71 -11.73
CA THR A 235 -10.56 14.54 -10.62
C THR A 235 -9.76 14.36 -9.35
N SER A 236 -10.03 15.23 -8.37
CA SER A 236 -9.50 15.09 -7.02
C SER A 236 -10.52 14.44 -6.11
N TYR A 237 -10.11 13.52 -5.26
CA TYR A 237 -11.00 12.85 -4.32
C TYR A 237 -10.28 12.43 -3.04
N ARG A 238 -11.05 12.31 -1.97
CA ARG A 238 -10.60 12.00 -0.62
C ARG A 238 -10.37 10.50 -0.44
N VAL A 239 -9.16 10.18 -0.05
CA VAL A 239 -8.70 8.82 0.18
C VAL A 239 -7.96 8.73 1.51
N ARG A 240 -7.65 7.52 1.93
CA ARG A 240 -6.79 7.27 3.08
C ARG A 240 -6.06 5.96 2.89
N ASN A 241 -4.91 5.84 3.52
CA ASN A 241 -4.20 4.58 3.62
C ASN A 241 -4.84 3.71 4.70
N GLU A 242 -4.86 2.42 4.46
CA GLU A 242 -5.38 1.41 5.36
C GLU A 242 -4.50 0.19 5.24
N TRP A 243 -4.42 -0.55 6.34
CA TRP A 243 -4.04 -1.94 6.24
C TRP A 243 -5.24 -2.80 6.57
N LYS A 244 -5.46 -3.78 5.69
CA LYS A 244 -6.50 -4.79 5.88
C LYS A 244 -5.90 -6.03 6.49
N ASN A 245 -6.56 -6.50 7.54
CA ASN A 245 -6.40 -7.84 8.06
C ASN A 245 -7.76 -8.54 8.00
N VAL A 246 -7.86 -9.51 7.08
CA VAL A 246 -9.08 -10.24 6.70
C VAL A 246 -9.85 -10.78 7.92
N ASP A 247 -9.15 -11.08 9.01
CA ASP A 247 -9.73 -11.70 10.20
C ASP A 247 -9.92 -10.74 11.39
N CYS A 248 -9.35 -9.53 11.34
CA CYS A 248 -9.33 -8.61 12.49
C CYS A 248 -10.01 -7.27 12.30
N GLY A 249 -10.45 -7.01 11.08
CA GLY A 249 -11.01 -5.72 10.71
C GLY A 249 -9.93 -4.74 10.28
N ASP A 250 -10.38 -3.71 9.59
CA ASP A 250 -9.47 -2.76 8.96
C ASP A 250 -8.95 -1.70 9.95
N SER A 251 -7.77 -1.15 9.66
CA SER A 251 -7.11 -0.11 10.46
C SER A 251 -6.56 1.00 9.57
N TYR A 252 -6.75 2.25 10.00
CA TYR A 252 -6.40 3.43 9.22
C TYR A 252 -4.95 3.88 9.44
N LEU A 253 -4.23 4.06 8.34
CA LEU A 253 -2.87 4.59 8.33
C LEU A 253 -2.93 6.09 8.04
N GLY A 254 -2.78 6.90 9.08
CA GLY A 254 -2.68 8.35 8.98
C GLY A 254 -3.98 9.07 8.64
N ASP A 255 -3.84 10.37 8.36
CA ASP A 255 -4.96 11.25 8.05
C ASP A 255 -5.45 11.10 6.60
N PRO A 256 -6.72 11.45 6.33
CA PRO A 256 -7.23 11.51 4.97
C PRO A 256 -6.42 12.50 4.14
N PHE A 257 -6.21 12.19 2.86
CA PHE A 257 -5.53 13.05 1.92
C PHE A 257 -6.26 13.09 0.58
N ILE A 258 -5.83 13.99 -0.30
CA ILE A 258 -6.45 14.18 -1.61
C ILE A 258 -5.58 13.50 -2.67
N MET A 259 -6.19 12.62 -3.45
CA MET A 259 -5.60 12.04 -4.65
C MET A 259 -6.13 12.78 -5.86
N TYR A 260 -5.24 13.15 -6.79
CA TYR A 260 -5.56 13.82 -8.03
C TYR A 260 -5.22 12.86 -9.17
N SER A 261 -6.23 12.45 -9.94
CA SER A 261 -6.03 11.55 -11.09
C SER A 261 -6.49 12.21 -12.39
N PRO A 262 -5.70 12.09 -13.48
CA PRO A 262 -6.11 12.53 -14.81
C PRO A 262 -7.45 11.91 -15.22
N ASN A 263 -8.31 12.70 -15.86
CA ASN A 263 -9.56 12.20 -16.40
C ASN A 263 -9.31 11.39 -17.68
N THR A 264 -9.98 10.24 -17.80
CA THR A 264 -10.03 9.48 -19.06
C THR A 264 -10.55 10.40 -20.18
N ASP A 265 -9.90 10.37 -21.34
CA ASP A 265 -10.21 11.21 -22.51
C ASP A 265 -10.14 12.73 -22.28
N ASN A 266 -9.62 13.19 -21.14
CA ASN A 266 -9.40 14.60 -20.82
C ASN A 266 -10.62 15.55 -21.08
N PRO A 267 -11.84 15.23 -20.61
CA PRO A 267 -13.03 16.07 -20.84
C PRO A 267 -12.84 17.49 -20.31
N GLY A 268 -13.14 18.47 -21.17
CA GLY A 268 -12.97 19.90 -20.87
C GLY A 268 -11.54 20.42 -20.99
N GLY A 269 -10.56 19.53 -21.17
CA GLY A 269 -9.17 19.86 -21.44
C GLY A 269 -8.89 20.04 -22.93
N GLY A 270 -7.60 20.15 -23.26
CA GLY A 270 -7.13 20.24 -24.64
C GLY A 270 -5.95 21.19 -24.84
N ASN A 271 -5.41 21.17 -26.06
CA ASN A 271 -4.31 22.04 -26.46
C ASN A 271 -4.79 23.45 -26.83
N TYR A 272 -4.00 24.46 -26.48
CA TYR A 272 -4.27 25.84 -26.83
C TYR A 272 -2.98 26.64 -27.08
N CYS A 273 -3.10 27.66 -27.92
CA CYS A 273 -1.99 28.53 -28.28
C CYS A 273 -1.86 29.69 -27.30
N VAL A 274 -0.64 29.95 -26.87
CA VAL A 274 -0.29 31.13 -26.06
C VAL A 274 0.67 31.99 -26.88
N ILE A 275 0.39 33.30 -26.93
CA ILE A 275 1.17 34.29 -27.69
C ILE A 275 1.65 35.38 -26.73
N GLY A 276 2.95 35.65 -26.73
CA GLY A 276 3.62 36.65 -25.91
C GLY A 276 4.79 36.06 -25.13
N ASP A 277 5.91 36.76 -25.10
CA ASP A 277 7.13 36.33 -24.40
C ASP A 277 6.92 36.23 -22.89
N GLN A 278 6.05 37.07 -22.33
CA GLN A 278 5.69 37.10 -20.92
C GLN A 278 4.75 35.96 -20.49
N TYR A 279 4.06 35.34 -21.46
CA TYR A 279 3.10 34.26 -21.20
C TYR A 279 3.68 32.88 -21.52
N CYS A 280 4.56 32.80 -22.51
CA CYS A 280 5.32 31.60 -22.79
C CYS A 280 6.41 31.37 -21.72
N ARG A 281 6.43 30.16 -21.17
CA ARG A 281 7.35 29.70 -20.13
C ARG A 281 8.34 28.68 -20.71
N SER A 282 9.08 27.99 -19.86
CA SER A 282 9.86 26.83 -20.29
C SER A 282 8.94 25.63 -20.56
N GLN A 283 9.30 24.80 -21.52
CA GLN A 283 8.64 23.52 -21.75
C GLN A 283 8.59 22.71 -20.43
N GLY A 284 7.43 22.11 -20.13
CA GLY A 284 7.16 21.39 -18.89
C GLY A 284 6.67 22.27 -17.73
N ALA A 285 6.78 23.59 -17.82
CA ALA A 285 6.22 24.49 -16.80
C ALA A 285 4.70 24.35 -16.75
N GLY A 286 4.13 24.39 -15.55
CA GLY A 286 2.69 24.27 -15.39
C GLY A 286 2.17 24.87 -14.09
N TYR A 287 0.84 24.95 -14.01
CA TYR A 287 0.12 25.46 -12.84
C TYR A 287 -1.23 24.78 -12.72
N TRP A 288 -1.75 24.74 -11.49
CA TRP A 288 -3.08 24.23 -11.19
C TRP A 288 -4.12 25.36 -11.22
N ASP A 289 -5.26 25.08 -11.84
CA ASP A 289 -6.50 25.81 -11.67
C ASP A 289 -7.46 24.95 -10.81
N TYR A 290 -7.66 25.41 -9.58
CA TYR A 290 -8.55 24.78 -8.59
C TYR A 290 -9.95 25.41 -8.55
N ASN A 291 -10.26 26.38 -9.43
CA ASN A 291 -11.51 27.17 -9.36
C ASN A 291 -12.72 26.47 -9.99
N THR A 292 -12.78 25.15 -9.92
CA THR A 292 -13.71 24.32 -10.70
C THR A 292 -14.75 23.61 -9.83
N ARG A 293 -15.70 22.95 -10.50
CA ARG A 293 -16.96 22.48 -9.89
C ARG A 293 -16.74 21.18 -9.10
N ALA A 294 -17.53 21.02 -8.03
CA ALA A 294 -17.72 19.74 -7.38
C ALA A 294 -18.32 18.71 -8.35
N GLY A 295 -17.88 17.47 -8.27
CA GLY A 295 -18.26 16.34 -9.12
C GLY A 295 -17.08 15.63 -9.80
N GLY A 296 -17.31 14.37 -10.14
CA GLY A 296 -16.46 13.61 -11.08
C GLY A 296 -16.79 13.94 -12.55
N PRO A 297 -16.02 13.41 -13.51
CA PRO A 297 -16.29 13.51 -14.94
C PRO A 297 -17.48 12.64 -15.34
#